data_AF-A0A4V2UN59-F1
#
_entry.id   AF-A0A4V2UN59-F1
#
_cell.length_a   1.000
_cell.length_b   1.000
_cell.length_c   1.000
_cell.angle_alpha   90.00
_cell.angle_beta   90.00
_cell.angle_gamma   90.00
#
_symmetry.space_group_name_H-M   'P 1'
#
loop_
_entity.id
_entity.type
_entity.pdbx_description
1 polymer ?
#
loop_
_entity_poly.entity_id
_entity_poly.type
_entity_poly.pdbx_seq_one_letter_code
_entity_poly.pdbx_strand_id
1 'polypeptide(L)'
;MSQSALARETGVDRSTISQLLTGDGGRLPNAHVVGACAAALGVSADWLLSLSDRPESAARMLAESLTLTDAPRALIDEQIFAWHREAAGYKIRYVPATLPDMLKTDAILNWEYTPQLGRTPAQAINASRDWLDWIRNSSSDYEVAVPMHEMSSFAHGTGYYAGLDAQSRHEQIDRMLTLSRNLYPRLRLYLYDARRLYSAPITVFGPLLAAIYIGRKYLAFRDSARVQTFAAHFDHLVREADVSARALPAWLAELKGTIQ
;
A
#
# COMPACT_ATOMS: atom_id res chain seq x y z
N MET A 1 13.45 -20.68 -26.50
CA MET A 1 12.60 -21.28 -27.56
C MET A 1 13.47 -21.70 -28.74
N SER A 2 13.15 -22.79 -29.46
CA SER A 2 13.87 -23.19 -30.69
C SER A 2 13.28 -22.54 -31.94
N GLN A 3 14.04 -22.43 -33.04
CA GLN A 3 13.54 -21.85 -34.31
C GLN A 3 12.27 -22.57 -34.83
N SER A 4 12.24 -23.90 -34.70
CA SER A 4 11.08 -24.71 -35.09
C SER A 4 9.86 -24.48 -34.20
N ALA A 5 10.07 -24.14 -32.93
CA ALA A 5 8.98 -23.78 -32.02
C ALA A 5 8.45 -22.37 -32.32
N LEU A 6 9.34 -21.40 -32.55
CA LEU A 6 8.96 -20.04 -32.93
C LEU A 6 8.19 -19.99 -34.26
N ALA A 7 8.64 -20.74 -35.27
CA ALA A 7 7.93 -20.87 -36.55
C ALA A 7 6.49 -21.37 -36.38
N ARG A 8 6.30 -22.38 -35.53
CA ARG A 8 4.97 -22.96 -35.24
C ARG A 8 4.07 -21.98 -34.50
N GLU A 9 4.61 -21.27 -33.54
CA GLU A 9 3.86 -20.33 -32.69
C GLU A 9 3.49 -19.05 -33.43
N THR A 10 4.33 -18.61 -34.37
CA THR A 10 4.10 -17.40 -35.18
C THR A 10 3.34 -17.68 -36.47
N GLY A 11 3.17 -18.94 -36.87
CA GLY A 11 2.58 -19.32 -38.17
C GLY A 11 3.48 -18.95 -39.37
N VAL A 12 4.77 -18.72 -39.12
CA VAL A 12 5.77 -18.34 -40.14
C VAL A 12 6.64 -19.54 -40.49
N ASP A 13 6.98 -19.71 -41.76
CA ASP A 13 7.86 -20.79 -42.20
C ASP A 13 9.23 -20.77 -41.50
N ARG A 14 9.72 -21.95 -41.12
CA ARG A 14 11.02 -22.10 -40.45
C ARG A 14 12.18 -21.54 -41.28
N SER A 15 12.12 -21.66 -42.61
CA SER A 15 13.12 -21.09 -43.52
C SER A 15 13.18 -19.56 -43.39
N THR A 16 12.01 -18.91 -43.32
CA THR A 16 11.88 -17.46 -43.10
C THR A 16 12.45 -17.05 -41.75
N ILE A 17 12.14 -17.77 -40.67
CA ILE A 17 12.72 -17.51 -39.34
C ILE A 17 14.25 -17.69 -39.35
N SER A 18 14.76 -18.71 -40.04
CA SER A 18 16.20 -18.95 -40.17
C SER A 18 16.90 -17.83 -40.93
N GLN A 19 16.30 -17.33 -42.02
CA GLN A 19 16.85 -16.22 -42.81
C GLN A 19 16.90 -14.92 -42.01
N LEU A 20 15.88 -14.64 -41.19
CA LEU A 20 15.85 -13.46 -40.32
C LEU A 20 16.96 -13.49 -39.25
N LEU A 21 17.34 -14.67 -38.78
CA LEU A 21 18.38 -14.84 -37.77
C LEU A 21 19.80 -14.82 -38.34
N THR A 22 19.98 -15.28 -39.59
CA THR A 22 21.31 -15.30 -40.23
C THR A 22 21.71 -13.97 -40.86
N GLY A 23 20.77 -13.03 -41.07
CA GLY A 23 21.05 -11.68 -41.56
C GLY A 23 21.48 -11.59 -43.04
N ASP A 24 21.73 -12.72 -43.71
CA ASP A 24 22.20 -12.80 -45.11
C ASP A 24 21.14 -12.43 -46.17
N GLY A 25 19.89 -12.20 -45.77
CA GLY A 25 18.82 -11.78 -46.67
C GLY A 25 18.56 -10.27 -46.55
N GLY A 26 18.83 -9.49 -47.59
CA GLY A 26 18.58 -8.04 -47.64
C GLY A 26 17.11 -7.60 -47.58
N ARG A 27 16.18 -8.46 -47.14
CA ARG A 27 14.75 -8.18 -47.06
C ARG A 27 14.32 -8.12 -45.59
N LEU A 28 13.94 -6.93 -45.15
CA LEU A 28 13.37 -6.73 -43.82
C LEU A 28 12.06 -7.53 -43.66
N PRO A 29 11.81 -8.11 -42.47
CA PRO A 29 10.55 -8.78 -42.19
C PRO A 29 9.39 -7.79 -42.34
N ASN A 30 8.23 -8.28 -42.79
CA ASN A 30 7.03 -7.47 -42.78
C ASN A 30 6.57 -7.21 -41.32
N ALA A 31 5.78 -6.15 -41.12
CA ALA A 31 5.28 -5.78 -39.79
C ALA A 31 4.49 -6.90 -39.09
N HIS A 32 3.81 -7.76 -39.87
CA HIS A 32 3.08 -8.91 -39.34
C HIS A 32 4.01 -9.94 -38.68
N VAL A 33 5.12 -10.30 -39.34
CA VAL A 33 6.11 -11.25 -38.81
C VAL A 33 6.79 -10.69 -37.56
N VAL A 34 7.13 -9.39 -37.57
CA VAL A 34 7.71 -8.73 -36.39
C VAL A 34 6.73 -8.75 -35.21
N GLY A 35 5.45 -8.42 -35.44
CA GLY A 35 4.41 -8.45 -34.42
C GLY A 35 4.15 -9.86 -33.88
N ALA A 36 4.09 -10.87 -34.74
CA ALA A 36 3.90 -12.26 -34.34
C ALA A 36 5.09 -12.79 -33.52
N CYS A 37 6.32 -12.47 -33.93
CA CYS A 37 7.52 -12.83 -33.16
C CYS A 37 7.57 -12.11 -31.81
N ALA A 38 7.22 -10.82 -31.76
CA ALA A 38 7.15 -10.06 -30.52
C ALA A 38 6.16 -10.69 -29.53
N ALA A 39 4.97 -11.06 -30.01
CA ALA A 39 3.95 -11.73 -29.19
C ALA A 39 4.41 -13.10 -28.67
N ALA A 40 4.95 -13.97 -29.54
CA ALA A 40 5.44 -15.29 -29.17
C ALA A 40 6.65 -15.25 -28.21
N LEU A 41 7.48 -14.22 -28.32
CA LEU A 41 8.66 -14.03 -27.46
C LEU A 41 8.34 -13.26 -26.17
N GLY A 42 7.13 -12.71 -26.02
CA GLY A 42 6.75 -11.90 -24.86
C GLY A 42 7.48 -10.56 -24.77
N VAL A 43 7.89 -10.00 -25.92
CA VAL A 43 8.63 -8.74 -26.03
C VAL A 43 7.89 -7.67 -26.84
N SER A 44 8.35 -6.43 -26.84
CA SER A 44 7.82 -5.38 -27.71
C SER A 44 8.37 -5.48 -29.14
N ALA A 45 7.55 -5.10 -30.12
CA ALA A 45 8.01 -4.97 -31.51
C ALA A 45 9.08 -3.87 -31.65
N ASP A 46 8.93 -2.78 -30.89
CA ASP A 46 9.91 -1.69 -30.85
C ASP A 46 11.28 -2.17 -30.39
N TRP A 47 11.35 -3.09 -29.41
CA TRP A 47 12.62 -3.70 -28.98
C TRP A 47 13.21 -4.63 -30.04
N LEU A 48 12.40 -5.47 -30.68
CA LEU A 48 12.88 -6.31 -31.79
C LEU A 48 13.43 -5.48 -32.95
N LEU A 49 12.91 -4.27 -33.15
CA LEU A 49 13.37 -3.32 -34.15
C LEU A 49 14.48 -2.38 -33.66
N SER A 50 14.97 -2.57 -32.42
CA SER A 50 15.98 -1.70 -31.79
C SER A 50 15.55 -0.22 -31.72
N LEU A 51 14.25 0.04 -31.66
CA LEU A 51 13.64 1.36 -31.44
C LEU A 51 13.42 1.65 -29.95
N SER A 52 13.58 0.64 -29.09
CA SER A 52 13.45 0.72 -27.64
C SER A 52 14.54 -0.12 -26.96
N ASP A 53 15.10 0.40 -25.87
CA ASP A 53 16.07 -0.33 -25.03
C ASP A 53 15.40 -1.36 -24.09
N ARG A 54 14.06 -1.43 -24.06
CA ARG A 54 13.30 -2.27 -23.13
C ARG A 54 12.57 -3.41 -23.82
N PRO A 55 12.81 -4.68 -23.43
CA PRO A 55 12.20 -5.83 -24.05
C PRO A 55 10.71 -5.98 -23.75
N GLU A 56 10.17 -5.45 -22.66
CA GLU A 56 8.78 -5.68 -22.27
C GLU A 56 7.78 -4.95 -23.19
N SER A 57 6.63 -5.59 -23.46
CA SER A 57 5.51 -4.90 -24.12
C SER A 57 4.80 -3.97 -23.15
N ALA A 58 4.20 -2.88 -23.64
CA ALA A 58 3.44 -1.94 -22.80
C ALA A 58 2.34 -2.65 -21.98
N ALA A 59 1.68 -3.67 -22.56
CA ALA A 59 0.69 -4.48 -21.86
C ALA A 59 1.31 -5.35 -20.74
N ARG A 60 2.51 -5.92 -20.95
CA ARG A 60 3.22 -6.71 -19.94
C ARG A 60 3.78 -5.84 -18.82
N MET A 61 4.30 -4.66 -19.14
CA MET A 61 4.68 -3.66 -18.14
C MET A 61 3.49 -3.24 -17.27
N LEU A 62 2.31 -3.06 -17.87
CA LEU A 62 1.09 -2.75 -17.11
C LEU A 62 0.67 -3.92 -16.22
N ALA A 63 0.70 -5.15 -16.73
CA ALA A 63 0.36 -6.37 -15.98
C ALA A 63 1.32 -6.66 -14.81
N GLU A 64 2.61 -6.36 -14.96
CA GLU A 64 3.62 -6.53 -13.91
C GLU A 64 3.60 -5.36 -12.88
N SER A 65 3.05 -4.20 -13.27
CA SER A 65 3.01 -3.00 -12.40
C SER A 65 1.86 -2.97 -11.38
N LEU A 66 0.85 -3.82 -11.54
CA LEU A 66 -0.34 -3.84 -10.69
C LEU A 66 -0.61 -5.27 -10.18
N THR A 67 -0.18 -5.56 -8.95
CA THR A 67 -0.61 -6.79 -8.28
C THR A 67 -1.87 -6.50 -7.48
N LEU A 68 -2.96 -7.18 -7.83
CA LEU A 68 -4.17 -7.20 -7.02
C LEU A 68 -4.02 -8.29 -5.97
N THR A 69 -3.76 -7.92 -4.73
CA THR A 69 -3.64 -8.88 -3.63
C THR A 69 -4.91 -8.89 -2.80
N ASP A 70 -5.38 -10.08 -2.41
CA ASP A 70 -6.52 -10.18 -1.50
C ASP A 70 -6.18 -9.61 -0.13
N ALA A 71 -7.06 -8.76 0.41
CA ALA A 71 -6.97 -8.10 1.70
C ALA A 71 -8.28 -8.32 2.45
N PRO A 72 -8.60 -9.56 2.84
CA PRO A 72 -9.79 -9.81 3.63
C PRO A 72 -9.80 -8.86 4.84
N ARG A 73 -10.97 -8.30 5.19
CA ARG A 73 -11.20 -7.48 6.40
C ARG A 73 -10.92 -8.19 7.73
N ALA A 74 -10.17 -9.30 7.68
CA ALA A 74 -9.65 -10.00 8.84
C ALA A 74 -8.37 -9.30 9.29
N LEU A 75 -8.08 -9.41 10.58
CA LEU A 75 -6.90 -8.82 11.18
C LEU A 75 -5.65 -9.13 10.40
N ILE A 76 -4.95 -8.03 10.09
CA ILE A 76 -3.62 -7.96 9.55
C ILE A 76 -3.35 -9.06 8.54
N ASP A 77 -3.74 -8.76 7.32
CA ASP A 77 -3.37 -9.50 6.13
C ASP A 77 -1.91 -10.00 6.25
N GLU A 78 -1.70 -11.31 6.17
CA GLU A 78 -0.34 -11.89 6.16
C GLU A 78 0.54 -11.20 5.12
N GLN A 79 -0.08 -10.71 4.04
CA GLN A 79 0.57 -9.90 3.03
C GLN A 79 1.07 -8.55 3.55
N ILE A 80 0.25 -7.79 4.30
CA ILE A 80 0.69 -6.49 4.83
C ILE A 80 1.83 -6.68 5.83
N PHE A 81 1.80 -7.75 6.63
CA PHE A 81 2.93 -8.13 7.49
C PHE A 81 4.17 -8.49 6.68
N ALA A 82 4.02 -9.25 5.59
CA ALA A 82 5.14 -9.59 4.73
C ALA A 82 5.80 -8.34 4.14
N TRP A 83 5.02 -7.35 3.70
CA TRP A 83 5.54 -6.07 3.21
C TRP A 83 6.23 -5.26 4.30
N HIS A 84 5.70 -5.27 5.54
CA HIS A 84 6.39 -4.67 6.68
C HIS A 84 7.77 -5.29 6.93
N ARG A 85 7.88 -6.62 6.88
CA ARG A 85 9.17 -7.32 7.01
C ARG A 85 10.13 -6.99 5.87
N GLU A 86 9.63 -6.96 4.63
CA GLU A 86 10.41 -6.59 3.44
C GLU A 86 10.96 -5.15 3.56
N ALA A 87 10.18 -4.26 4.16
CA ALA A 87 10.51 -2.86 4.34
C ALA A 87 11.30 -2.55 5.63
N ALA A 88 11.79 -3.56 6.35
CA ALA A 88 12.54 -3.35 7.58
C ALA A 88 13.75 -2.43 7.35
N GLY A 89 13.85 -1.38 8.17
CA GLY A 89 14.88 -0.35 8.05
C GLY A 89 14.54 0.81 7.10
N TYR A 90 13.46 0.70 6.32
CA TYR A 90 12.90 1.82 5.58
C TYR A 90 11.81 2.53 6.38
N LYS A 91 11.64 3.83 6.10
CA LYS A 91 10.51 4.61 6.61
C LYS A 91 9.20 4.14 5.96
N ILE A 92 8.19 3.94 6.79
CA ILE A 92 6.83 3.58 6.38
C ILE A 92 5.93 4.82 6.52
N ARG A 93 5.23 5.15 5.43
CA ARG A 93 4.23 6.23 5.41
C ARG A 93 2.84 5.62 5.31
N TYR A 94 1.90 6.07 6.12
CA TYR A 94 0.60 5.42 6.24
C TYR A 94 -0.56 6.41 6.38
N VAL A 95 -1.59 6.22 5.58
CA VAL A 95 -2.90 6.88 5.70
C VAL A 95 -3.91 5.77 6.02
N PRO A 96 -4.49 5.75 7.22
CA PRO A 96 -5.42 4.70 7.60
C PRO A 96 -6.81 4.95 7.02
N ALA A 97 -7.63 3.89 6.99
CA ALA A 97 -9.04 3.99 6.64
C ALA A 97 -9.91 4.42 7.83
N THR A 98 -9.50 4.04 9.05
CA THR A 98 -10.11 4.45 10.33
C THR A 98 -8.99 4.84 11.30
N LEU A 99 -9.12 4.68 12.61
CA LEU A 99 -7.97 4.78 13.51
C LEU A 99 -6.84 3.80 13.09
N PRO A 100 -5.56 4.20 13.18
CA PRO A 100 -4.45 3.28 12.92
C PRO A 100 -4.50 2.08 13.86
N ASP A 101 -4.60 0.86 13.32
CA ASP A 101 -4.75 -0.39 14.10
C ASP A 101 -3.70 -0.52 15.20
N MET A 102 -2.49 -0.10 14.88
CA MET A 102 -1.36 -0.06 15.78
C MET A 102 -1.53 0.72 17.06
N LEU A 103 -2.40 1.72 17.04
CA LEU A 103 -2.63 2.58 18.19
C LEU A 103 -3.84 2.12 18.98
N LYS A 104 -4.62 1.16 18.49
CA LYS A 104 -5.86 0.70 19.11
C LYS A 104 -5.60 -0.04 20.43
N THR A 105 -6.49 0.13 21.40
CA THR A 105 -6.59 -0.70 22.60
C THR A 105 -7.27 -2.02 22.26
N ASP A 106 -7.09 -3.02 23.12
CA ASP A 106 -7.79 -4.31 22.99
C ASP A 106 -9.33 -4.11 23.00
N ALA A 107 -9.83 -3.12 23.74
CA ALA A 107 -11.26 -2.78 23.78
C ALA A 107 -11.79 -2.31 22.41
N ILE A 108 -11.07 -1.40 21.75
CA ILE A 108 -11.46 -0.92 20.40
C ILE A 108 -11.40 -2.04 19.38
N LEU A 109 -10.34 -2.86 19.41
CA LEU A 109 -10.22 -4.00 18.52
C LEU A 109 -11.38 -4.98 18.73
N ASN A 110 -11.67 -5.37 19.97
CA ASN A 110 -12.80 -6.24 20.26
C ASN A 110 -14.12 -5.66 19.74
N TRP A 111 -14.36 -4.37 19.95
CA TRP A 111 -15.58 -3.71 19.50
C TRP A 111 -15.69 -3.69 17.96
N GLU A 112 -14.62 -3.36 17.23
CA GLU A 112 -14.63 -3.33 15.76
C GLU A 112 -14.87 -4.71 15.15
N TYR A 113 -14.34 -5.77 15.79
CA TYR A 113 -14.33 -7.14 15.26
C TYR A 113 -15.46 -8.06 15.77
N THR A 114 -16.17 -7.68 16.83
CA THR A 114 -17.33 -8.45 17.35
C THR A 114 -18.42 -8.69 16.28
N PRO A 115 -18.75 -7.73 15.39
CA PRO A 115 -19.80 -7.94 14.39
C PRO A 115 -19.43 -8.93 13.27
N GLN A 116 -18.14 -9.18 13.01
CA GLN A 116 -17.71 -10.04 11.89
C GLN A 116 -17.45 -11.47 12.38
N LEU A 117 -18.50 -12.29 12.30
CA LEU A 117 -18.59 -13.74 12.59
C LEU A 117 -17.66 -14.67 11.75
N GLY A 118 -16.41 -14.27 11.49
CA GLY A 118 -15.42 -15.06 10.74
C GLY A 118 -14.21 -15.54 11.55
N ARG A 119 -13.85 -14.87 12.65
CA ARG A 119 -12.73 -15.22 13.56
C ARG A 119 -13.06 -14.79 15.00
N THR A 120 -12.45 -15.42 16.00
CA THR A 120 -12.70 -15.09 17.41
C THR A 120 -11.96 -13.79 17.80
N PRO A 121 -12.53 -12.93 18.66
CA PRO A 121 -11.87 -11.71 19.16
C PRO A 121 -10.45 -11.93 19.71
N ALA A 122 -10.17 -13.13 20.23
CA ALA A 122 -8.84 -13.50 20.71
C ALA A 122 -7.75 -13.49 19.61
N GLN A 123 -8.08 -13.94 18.39
CA GLN A 123 -7.15 -13.88 17.26
C GLN A 123 -6.85 -12.44 16.85
N ALA A 124 -7.82 -11.53 17.07
CA ALA A 124 -7.66 -10.13 16.81
C ALA A 124 -6.63 -9.47 17.73
N ILE A 125 -6.84 -9.68 19.02
CA ILE A 125 -5.97 -9.14 20.06
C ILE A 125 -4.54 -9.64 19.87
N ASN A 126 -4.36 -10.94 19.60
CA ASN A 126 -3.03 -11.52 19.44
C ASN A 126 -2.27 -10.93 18.24
N ALA A 127 -2.90 -10.82 17.07
CA ALA A 127 -2.23 -10.26 15.90
C ALA A 127 -1.88 -8.77 16.09
N SER A 128 -2.73 -7.99 16.78
CA SER A 128 -2.42 -6.60 17.10
C SER A 128 -1.25 -6.47 18.08
N ARG A 129 -1.18 -7.35 19.10
CA ARG A 129 -0.03 -7.42 20.02
C ARG A 129 1.25 -7.77 19.28
N ASP A 130 1.22 -8.78 18.41
CA ASP A 130 2.36 -9.17 17.58
C ASP A 130 2.83 -8.00 16.69
N TRP A 131 1.88 -7.23 16.15
CA TRP A 131 2.16 -6.05 15.33
C TRP A 131 2.78 -4.91 16.15
N LEU A 132 2.25 -4.65 17.34
CA LEU A 132 2.77 -3.63 18.28
C LEU A 132 4.18 -3.97 18.76
N ASP A 133 4.41 -5.23 19.11
CA ASP A 133 5.72 -5.71 19.48
C ASP A 133 6.67 -5.67 18.27
N TRP A 134 6.16 -5.93 17.07
CA TRP A 134 6.92 -5.71 15.84
C TRP A 134 7.30 -4.24 15.65
N ILE A 135 6.40 -3.27 15.82
CA ILE A 135 6.76 -1.86 15.71
C ILE A 135 7.82 -1.47 16.73
N ARG A 136 7.63 -1.88 17.99
CA ARG A 136 8.57 -1.57 19.07
C ARG A 136 9.96 -2.09 18.77
N ASN A 137 10.05 -3.28 18.16
CA ASN A 137 11.30 -3.97 17.86
C ASN A 137 11.83 -3.73 16.44
N SER A 138 11.03 -3.19 15.52
CA SER A 138 11.45 -2.88 14.15
C SER A 138 12.42 -1.71 14.17
N SER A 139 13.25 -1.60 13.14
CA SER A 139 14.15 -0.46 12.92
C SER A 139 13.50 0.65 12.07
N SER A 140 12.25 0.47 11.65
CA SER A 140 11.55 1.40 10.76
C SER A 140 10.97 2.60 11.51
N ASP A 141 11.04 3.76 10.87
CA ASP A 141 10.32 4.97 11.29
C ASP A 141 8.93 5.00 10.62
N TYR A 142 7.94 5.51 11.33
CA TYR A 142 6.56 5.59 10.92
C TYR A 142 6.07 7.03 10.87
N GLU A 143 5.52 7.41 9.72
CA GLU A 143 4.78 8.64 9.54
C GLU A 143 3.34 8.30 9.17
N VAL A 144 2.39 8.84 9.93
CA VAL A 144 0.98 8.55 9.78
C VAL A 144 0.23 9.85 9.57
N ALA A 145 -0.56 9.96 8.51
CA ALA A 145 -1.42 11.11 8.28
C ALA A 145 -2.86 10.68 8.48
N VAL A 146 -3.57 11.29 9.43
CA VAL A 146 -4.94 10.95 9.81
C VAL A 146 -5.86 12.14 9.55
N PRO A 147 -7.01 11.96 8.90
CA PRO A 147 -7.94 13.07 8.72
C PRO A 147 -8.54 13.51 10.06
N MET A 148 -8.60 14.83 10.32
CA MET A 148 -9.07 15.37 11.61
C MET A 148 -10.51 14.95 11.95
N HIS A 149 -11.39 14.87 10.95
CA HIS A 149 -12.77 14.47 11.18
C HIS A 149 -12.91 13.04 11.70
N GLU A 150 -11.94 12.16 11.41
CA GLU A 150 -11.93 10.78 11.90
C GLU A 150 -11.69 10.77 13.41
N MET A 151 -10.71 11.55 13.88
CA MET A 151 -10.43 11.74 15.30
C MET A 151 -11.62 12.37 16.04
N SER A 152 -12.25 13.38 15.44
CA SER A 152 -13.48 13.98 16.00
C SER A 152 -14.65 13.00 16.04
N SER A 153 -14.87 12.21 14.98
CA SER A 153 -15.95 11.22 14.96
C SER A 153 -15.72 10.13 16.00
N PHE A 154 -14.46 9.71 16.18
CA PHE A 154 -14.07 8.79 17.22
C PHE A 154 -14.38 9.34 18.62
N ALA A 155 -13.89 10.54 18.94
CA ALA A 155 -14.10 11.13 20.26
C ALA A 155 -15.58 11.32 20.59
N HIS A 156 -16.41 11.71 19.62
CA HIS A 156 -17.85 11.91 19.84
C HIS A 156 -18.69 10.63 19.66
N GLY A 157 -18.10 9.49 19.30
CA GLY A 157 -18.84 8.24 19.11
C GLY A 157 -19.88 8.32 17.98
N THR A 158 -19.56 9.05 16.91
CA THR A 158 -20.47 9.27 15.78
C THR A 158 -20.02 8.53 14.52
N GLY A 159 -20.93 8.40 13.55
CA GLY A 159 -20.63 7.74 12.28
C GLY A 159 -20.24 6.28 12.46
N TYR A 160 -19.02 5.92 12.05
CA TYR A 160 -18.51 4.56 12.21
C TYR A 160 -18.51 4.11 13.68
N TYR A 161 -18.26 5.01 14.63
CA TYR A 161 -18.09 4.72 16.05
C TYR A 161 -19.39 4.74 16.88
N ALA A 162 -20.55 4.76 16.22
CA ALA A 162 -21.83 4.77 16.89
C ALA A 162 -22.02 3.52 17.77
N GLY A 163 -22.32 3.73 19.05
CA GLY A 163 -22.50 2.65 20.04
C GLY A 163 -21.23 2.21 20.77
N LEU A 164 -20.08 2.84 20.50
CA LEU A 164 -18.87 2.69 21.31
C LEU A 164 -19.01 3.50 22.61
N ASP A 165 -18.71 2.89 23.76
CA ASP A 165 -18.85 3.55 25.05
C ASP A 165 -17.80 4.66 25.28
N ALA A 166 -18.09 5.60 26.18
CA ALA A 166 -17.23 6.73 26.49
C ALA A 166 -15.88 6.32 27.10
N GLN A 167 -15.88 5.29 27.94
CA GLN A 167 -14.69 4.83 28.64
C GLN A 167 -13.66 4.27 27.66
N SER A 168 -14.08 3.42 26.72
CA SER A 168 -13.24 2.89 25.64
C SER A 168 -12.65 4.00 24.77
N ARG A 169 -13.42 5.07 24.48
CA ARG A 169 -12.94 6.24 23.74
C ARG A 169 -11.87 7.01 24.52
N HIS A 170 -12.07 7.24 25.81
CA HIS A 170 -11.08 7.89 26.67
C HIS A 170 -9.77 7.10 26.75
N GLU A 171 -9.86 5.79 27.00
CA GLU A 171 -8.69 4.90 27.10
C GLU A 171 -7.91 4.84 25.79
N GLN A 172 -8.61 4.85 24.65
CA GLN A 172 -7.98 4.90 23.34
C GLN A 172 -7.19 6.19 23.11
N ILE A 173 -7.74 7.35 23.49
CA ILE A 173 -7.00 8.63 23.36
C ILE A 173 -5.79 8.65 24.31
N ASP A 174 -5.92 8.16 25.54
CA ASP A 174 -4.80 8.05 26.48
C ASP A 174 -3.67 7.16 25.94
N ARG A 175 -4.04 6.04 25.30
CA ARG A 175 -3.09 5.18 24.61
C ARG A 175 -2.38 5.90 23.48
N MET A 176 -3.11 6.61 22.60
CA MET A 176 -2.51 7.38 21.51
C MET A 176 -1.57 8.48 22.02
N LEU A 177 -1.95 9.17 23.09
CA LEU A 177 -1.13 10.19 23.73
C LEU A 177 0.15 9.61 24.33
N THR A 178 0.05 8.44 24.99
CA THR A 178 1.22 7.73 25.53
C THR A 178 2.16 7.26 24.41
N LEU A 179 1.63 6.63 23.37
CA LEU A 179 2.43 6.10 22.26
C LEU A 179 3.08 7.22 21.45
N SER A 180 2.35 8.30 21.16
CA SER A 180 2.91 9.45 20.42
C SER A 180 4.06 10.13 21.16
N ARG A 181 4.06 10.15 22.50
CA ARG A 181 5.18 10.66 23.29
C ARG A 181 6.35 9.69 23.34
N ASN A 182 6.08 8.42 23.69
CA ASN A 182 7.12 7.43 23.95
C ASN A 182 7.86 6.99 22.67
N LEU A 183 7.17 7.02 21.53
CA LEU A 183 7.72 6.58 20.26
C LEU A 183 8.23 7.75 19.40
N TYR A 184 8.13 9.00 19.85
CA TYR A 184 8.72 10.13 19.12
C TYR A 184 10.26 10.11 19.23
N PRO A 185 11.01 10.36 18.14
CA PRO A 185 10.57 10.79 16.81
C PRO A 185 10.33 9.65 15.82
N ARG A 186 10.36 8.38 16.25
CA ARG A 186 10.19 7.21 15.39
C ARG A 186 8.76 7.05 14.89
N LEU A 187 7.77 7.40 15.69
CA LEU A 187 6.36 7.48 15.30
C LEU A 187 5.94 8.95 15.24
N ARG A 188 5.39 9.37 14.11
CA ARG A 188 4.90 10.74 13.88
C ARG A 188 3.50 10.66 13.32
N LEU A 189 2.54 11.26 14.02
CA LEU A 189 1.18 11.41 13.51
C LEU A 189 0.95 12.86 13.11
N TYR A 190 0.34 13.06 11.97
CA TYR A 190 -0.08 14.35 11.43
C TYR A 190 -1.58 14.34 11.25
N LEU A 191 -2.26 15.43 11.59
CA LEU A 191 -3.69 15.57 11.33
C LEU A 191 -3.92 16.63 10.25
N TYR A 192 -4.72 16.28 9.25
CA TYR A 192 -5.03 17.15 8.12
C TYR A 192 -6.55 17.33 7.96
N ASP A 193 -6.97 18.49 7.44
CA ASP A 193 -8.36 18.71 7.04
C ASP A 193 -8.69 18.01 5.71
N ALA A 194 -9.49 16.95 5.80
CA ALA A 194 -9.93 16.16 4.65
C ALA A 194 -10.83 16.93 3.66
N ARG A 195 -11.41 18.07 4.07
CA ARG A 195 -12.18 18.94 3.16
C ARG A 195 -11.25 19.73 2.23
N ARG A 196 -10.04 20.04 2.69
CA ARG A 196 -9.00 20.73 1.92
C ARG A 196 -8.19 19.76 1.08
N LEU A 197 -7.77 18.64 1.67
CA LEU A 197 -6.97 17.62 0.99
C LEU A 197 -7.53 16.22 1.24
N TYR A 198 -7.93 15.52 0.19
CA TYR A 198 -8.39 14.15 0.29
C TYR A 198 -7.24 13.14 0.07
N SER A 199 -7.31 12.01 0.78
CA SER A 199 -6.47 10.84 0.50
C SER A 199 -7.26 9.56 0.67
N ALA A 200 -7.07 8.62 -0.26
CA ALA A 200 -7.43 7.22 -0.02
C ALA A 200 -6.51 6.62 1.06
N PRO A 201 -6.91 5.50 1.70
CA PRO A 201 -6.05 4.77 2.61
C PRO A 201 -4.90 4.11 1.85
N ILE A 202 -3.67 4.49 2.20
CA ILE A 202 -2.45 4.04 1.52
C ILE A 202 -1.36 3.69 2.50
N THR A 203 -0.47 2.77 2.12
CA THR A 203 0.78 2.49 2.84
C THR A 203 1.93 2.52 1.84
N VAL A 204 2.96 3.32 2.11
CA VAL A 204 4.18 3.40 1.31
C VAL A 204 5.34 2.85 2.12
N PHE A 205 5.92 1.77 1.62
CA PHE A 205 6.99 1.01 2.26
C PHE A 205 8.34 1.41 1.67
N GLY A 206 8.84 2.57 2.10
CA GLY A 206 10.08 3.14 1.56
C GLY A 206 10.02 3.28 0.03
N PRO A 207 11.11 2.94 -0.68
CA PRO A 207 11.14 2.93 -2.14
C PRO A 207 10.64 1.61 -2.77
N LEU A 208 10.25 0.61 -1.95
CA LEU A 208 10.03 -0.76 -2.41
C LEU A 208 8.65 -0.97 -3.02
N LEU A 209 7.60 -0.55 -2.31
CA LEU A 209 6.23 -0.70 -2.76
C LEU A 209 5.27 0.31 -2.10
N ALA A 210 4.16 0.57 -2.78
CA ALA A 210 3.04 1.31 -2.24
C ALA A 210 1.76 0.48 -2.41
N ALA A 211 0.88 0.49 -1.41
CA ALA A 211 -0.36 -0.25 -1.40
C ALA A 211 -1.54 0.69 -1.13
N ILE A 212 -2.62 0.56 -1.90
CA ILE A 212 -3.91 1.19 -1.62
C ILE A 212 -4.86 0.13 -1.07
N TYR A 213 -5.51 0.41 0.05
CA TYR A 213 -6.57 -0.45 0.56
C TYR A 213 -7.91 -0.13 -0.11
N ILE A 214 -8.51 -1.13 -0.76
CA ILE A 214 -9.81 -1.01 -1.44
C ILE A 214 -10.88 -1.91 -0.79
N GLY A 215 -10.75 -2.13 0.53
CA GLY A 215 -11.75 -2.82 1.34
C GLY A 215 -11.50 -4.32 1.50
N ARG A 216 -11.58 -5.10 0.43
CA ARG A 216 -11.28 -6.55 0.49
C ARG A 216 -9.98 -6.94 -0.19
N LYS A 217 -9.27 -5.97 -0.77
CA LYS A 217 -8.04 -6.16 -1.56
C LYS A 217 -7.08 -4.99 -1.33
N TYR A 218 -5.80 -5.24 -1.57
CA TYR A 218 -4.78 -4.20 -1.74
C TYR A 218 -4.44 -4.11 -3.24
N LEU A 219 -4.37 -2.88 -3.74
CA LEU A 219 -3.70 -2.59 -5.01
C LEU A 219 -2.25 -2.25 -4.68
N ALA A 220 -1.34 -3.16 -4.99
CA ALA A 220 0.08 -3.00 -4.71
C ALA A 220 0.84 -2.60 -5.98
N PHE A 221 1.70 -1.61 -5.83
CA PHE A 221 2.56 -1.04 -6.87
C PHE A 221 4.01 -1.19 -6.43
N ARG A 222 4.84 -1.79 -7.29
CA ARG A 222 6.29 -1.93 -7.10
C ARG A 222 7.11 -1.09 -8.08
N ASP A 223 6.45 -0.45 -9.04
CA ASP A 223 7.09 0.45 -9.99
C ASP A 223 7.57 1.74 -9.29
N SER A 224 8.85 2.05 -9.43
CA SER A 224 9.50 3.16 -8.72
C SER A 224 8.82 4.52 -8.96
N ALA A 225 8.37 4.81 -10.19
CA ALA A 225 7.68 6.07 -10.50
C ALA A 225 6.34 6.19 -9.76
N ARG A 226 5.56 5.10 -9.71
CA ARG A 226 4.32 5.06 -8.93
C ARG A 226 4.58 5.16 -7.43
N VAL A 227 5.56 4.42 -6.89
CA VAL A 227 5.91 4.49 -5.46
C VAL A 227 6.31 5.91 -5.06
N GLN A 228 7.11 6.59 -5.88
CA GLN A 228 7.48 8.00 -5.67
C GLN A 228 6.26 8.93 -5.72
N THR A 229 5.30 8.66 -6.59
CA THR A 229 4.04 9.43 -6.66
C THR A 229 3.25 9.32 -5.35
N PHE A 230 3.12 8.12 -4.77
CA PHE A 230 2.48 7.95 -3.46
C PHE A 230 3.27 8.60 -2.32
N ALA A 231 4.60 8.51 -2.35
CA ALA A 231 5.45 9.19 -1.37
C ALA A 231 5.28 10.71 -1.43
N ALA A 232 5.26 11.30 -2.63
CA ALA A 232 5.07 12.74 -2.83
C ALA A 232 3.66 13.20 -2.39
N HIS A 233 2.62 12.40 -2.67
CA HIS A 233 1.27 12.63 -2.17
C HIS A 233 1.23 12.65 -0.64
N PHE A 234 1.86 11.67 0.01
CA PHE A 234 1.95 11.64 1.46
C PHE A 234 2.73 12.84 2.03
N ASP A 235 3.87 13.19 1.43
CA ASP A 235 4.66 14.34 1.86
C ASP A 235 3.86 15.65 1.69
N HIS A 236 2.91 15.72 0.75
CA HIS A 236 1.97 16.83 0.63
C HIS A 236 0.94 16.87 1.76
N LEU A 237 0.38 15.72 2.17
CA LEU A 237 -0.49 15.62 3.36
C LEU A 237 0.22 16.14 4.61
N VAL A 238 1.49 15.76 4.80
CA VAL A 238 2.30 16.23 5.94
C VAL A 238 2.53 17.73 5.89
N ARG A 239 2.78 18.28 4.69
CA ARG A 239 3.00 19.73 4.50
C ARG A 239 1.75 20.55 4.82
N GLU A 240 0.57 20.05 4.45
CA GLU A 240 -0.71 20.72 4.65
C GLU A 240 -1.40 20.36 5.98
N ALA A 241 -0.75 19.53 6.82
CA ALA A 241 -1.31 19.11 8.09
C ALA A 241 -1.47 20.29 9.06
N ASP A 242 -2.69 20.49 9.57
CA ASP A 242 -3.01 21.51 10.55
C ASP A 242 -2.42 21.17 11.94
N VAL A 243 -2.26 19.88 12.25
CA VAL A 243 -1.63 19.41 13.49
C VAL A 243 -0.38 18.60 13.18
N SER A 244 0.78 19.12 13.58
CA SER A 244 2.06 18.42 13.47
C SER A 244 2.22 17.34 14.54
N ALA A 245 3.14 16.39 14.32
CA ALA A 245 3.48 15.37 15.30
C ALA A 245 3.91 15.91 16.67
N ARG A 246 4.49 17.12 16.72
CA ARG A 246 4.87 17.78 17.98
C ARG A 246 3.67 18.41 18.69
N ALA A 247 2.69 18.92 17.94
CA ALA A 247 1.47 19.53 18.48
C ALA A 247 0.41 18.49 18.86
N LEU A 248 0.50 17.28 18.29
CA LEU A 248 -0.46 16.20 18.47
C LEU A 248 -0.79 15.90 19.95
N PRO A 249 0.16 15.77 20.89
CA PRO A 249 -0.19 15.41 22.27
C PRO A 249 -1.06 16.45 22.97
N ALA A 250 -0.89 17.74 22.66
CA ALA A 250 -1.74 18.80 23.19
C ALA A 250 -3.14 18.73 22.58
N TRP A 251 -3.22 18.58 21.25
CA TRP A 251 -4.48 18.45 20.53
C TRP A 251 -5.30 17.23 21.00
N LEU A 252 -4.66 16.08 21.23
CA LEU A 252 -5.32 14.89 21.76
C LEU A 252 -5.86 15.11 23.18
N ALA A 253 -5.15 15.87 24.03
CA ALA A 253 -5.61 16.17 25.38
C ALA A 253 -6.85 17.07 25.36
N GLU A 254 -6.90 18.05 24.46
CA GLU A 254 -8.08 18.89 24.23
C GLU A 254 -9.25 18.05 23.71
N LEU A 255 -9.02 17.20 22.70
CA LEU A 255 -10.04 16.30 22.15
C LEU A 255 -10.60 15.36 23.22
N LYS A 256 -9.75 14.83 24.12
CA LYS A 256 -10.20 13.98 25.22
C LYS A 256 -11.23 14.69 26.11
N GLY A 257 -11.07 16.00 26.32
CA GLY A 257 -11.99 16.81 27.11
C GLY A 257 -13.37 17.01 26.47
N THR A 258 -13.56 16.65 25.20
CA THR A 258 -14.85 16.77 24.50
C THR A 258 -15.67 15.47 24.53
N ILE A 259 -15.11 14.37 25.04
CA ILE A 259 -15.83 13.10 25.16
C ILE A 259 -16.91 13.24 26.24
N GLN A 260 -18.15 12.91 25.86
CA GLN A 260 -19.32 12.82 26.74
C GLN A 260 -19.55 11.37 27.17
#